data_AF-A0A3D3R9C6-F1
#
_entry.id   AF-A0A3D3R9C6-F1
#
_cell.length_a   1.000
_cell.length_b   1.000
_cell.length_c   1.000
_cell.angle_alpha   90.00
_cell.angle_beta   90.00
_cell.angle_gamma   90.00
#
_symmetry.space_group_name_H-M   'P 1'
#
loop_
_entity.id
_entity.type
_entity.pdbx_description
1 polymer ?
#
loop_
_entity_poly.entity_id
_entity_poly.type
_entity_poly.pdbx_seq_one_letter_code
_entity_poly.pdbx_strand_id
1 'polypeptide(L)'
;MPYDVKLRKETPEGFIVPWGAPTKKLLKTRTAQLLGDQTEAISSYVTTRLEAGFPSDLIVPQETRLMHLMAAHEATYFLGVGQYLQGDYASASQAFNDYLRLYHGANQERTIAAVYLMAFSDAKSGKYSSAIVAVGETKPPAALKPAFPYLEQRWRTIRDNASKK
;
A
#
# COMPACT_ATOMS: atom_id res chain seq x y z
N MET A 1 0.72 -1.58 -18.73
CA MET A 1 -0.41 -0.93 -19.42
C MET A 1 -1.65 -1.66 -18.95
N PRO A 2 -2.72 -0.95 -18.58
CA PRO A 2 -4.04 -1.60 -18.52
C PRO A 2 -4.29 -2.27 -19.88
N TYR A 3 -5.02 -3.38 -19.89
CA TYR A 3 -5.43 -4.01 -21.14
C TYR A 3 -6.20 -3.00 -22.01
N ASP A 4 -6.07 -3.09 -23.33
CA ASP A 4 -6.79 -2.19 -24.24
C ASP A 4 -8.17 -2.79 -24.55
N VAL A 5 -9.22 -2.15 -24.03
CA VAL A 5 -10.62 -2.53 -24.27
C VAL A 5 -10.96 -2.54 -25.77
N LYS A 6 -10.28 -1.71 -26.58
CA LYS A 6 -10.52 -1.67 -28.03
C LYS A 6 -10.00 -2.93 -28.75
N LEU A 7 -9.12 -3.70 -28.11
CA LEU A 7 -8.58 -4.96 -28.64
C LEU A 7 -9.40 -6.19 -28.19
N ARG A 8 -10.58 -5.96 -27.60
CA ARG A 8 -11.51 -7.00 -27.16
C ARG A 8 -12.02 -7.80 -28.34
N LYS A 9 -11.96 -9.13 -28.22
CA LYS A 9 -12.54 -10.08 -29.18
C LYS A 9 -13.59 -10.93 -28.48
N GLU A 10 -14.75 -11.09 -29.11
CA GLU A 10 -15.82 -11.96 -28.65
C GLU A 10 -15.51 -13.42 -29.02
N THR A 11 -15.75 -14.32 -28.07
CA THR A 11 -15.67 -15.78 -28.22
C THR A 11 -16.97 -16.39 -27.67
N PRO A 12 -17.30 -17.65 -28.00
CA PRO A 12 -18.50 -18.31 -27.48
C PRO A 12 -18.59 -18.35 -25.94
N GLU A 13 -17.45 -18.28 -25.25
CA GLU A 13 -17.34 -18.35 -23.79
C GLU A 13 -17.32 -16.96 -23.12
N GLY A 14 -17.20 -15.87 -23.89
CA GLY A 14 -17.06 -14.50 -23.37
C GLY A 14 -16.09 -13.66 -24.18
N PHE A 15 -15.37 -12.74 -23.53
CA PHE A 15 -14.48 -11.82 -24.25
C PHE A 15 -13.03 -11.92 -23.81
N ILE A 16 -12.12 -11.89 -24.78
CA ILE A 16 -10.68 -11.94 -24.57
C ILE A 16 -10.02 -10.63 -24.97
N VAL A 17 -8.94 -10.26 -24.27
CA VAL A 17 -8.10 -9.08 -24.57
C VAL A 17 -6.63 -9.44 -24.36
N PRO A 18 -5.69 -8.81 -25.11
CA PRO A 18 -4.27 -8.92 -24.81
C PRO A 18 -3.94 -8.17 -23.50
N TRP A 19 -3.34 -8.89 -22.55
CA TRP A 19 -2.92 -8.34 -21.27
C TRP A 19 -1.45 -7.94 -21.31
N GLY A 20 -1.14 -6.72 -20.87
CA GLY A 20 0.24 -6.26 -20.75
C GLY A 20 0.85 -6.64 -19.41
N ALA A 21 2.14 -7.03 -19.39
CA ALA A 21 2.83 -7.33 -18.14
C ALA A 21 2.88 -6.09 -17.21
N PRO A 22 2.36 -6.18 -15.96
CA PRO A 22 2.32 -5.05 -15.05
C PRO A 22 3.72 -4.64 -14.53
N THR A 23 4.69 -5.56 -14.57
CA THR A 23 6.05 -5.37 -14.06
C THR A 23 6.77 -4.16 -14.66
N LYS A 24 6.66 -3.94 -15.98
CA LYS A 24 7.30 -2.79 -16.64
C LYS A 24 6.69 -1.46 -16.16
N LYS A 25 5.38 -1.43 -15.88
CA LYS A 25 4.69 -0.26 -15.35
C LYS A 25 5.16 0.02 -13.92
N LEU A 26 5.23 -1.00 -13.07
CA LEU A 26 5.71 -0.88 -11.69
C LEU A 26 7.16 -0.39 -11.61
N LEU A 27 8.05 -0.92 -12.46
CA LEU A 27 9.44 -0.45 -12.50
C LEU A 27 9.55 1.04 -12.82
N LYS A 28 8.86 1.49 -13.89
CA LYS A 28 8.80 2.93 -14.23
C LYS A 28 8.23 3.77 -13.08
N THR A 29 7.16 3.29 -12.47
CA THR A 29 6.50 3.97 -11.34
C THR A 29 7.44 4.11 -10.16
N ARG A 30 8.19 3.05 -9.84
CA ARG A 30 9.15 3.05 -8.74
C ARG A 30 10.34 3.95 -9.04
N THR A 31 10.82 3.99 -10.29
CA THR A 31 11.85 4.94 -10.72
C THR A 31 11.39 6.38 -10.52
N ALA A 32 10.19 6.75 -10.99
CA ALA A 32 9.63 8.08 -10.78
C ALA A 32 9.57 8.43 -9.29
N GLN A 33 9.09 7.49 -8.46
CA GLN A 33 9.03 7.66 -7.01
C GLN A 33 10.42 7.91 -6.39
N LEU A 34 11.44 7.16 -6.80
CA LEU A 34 12.81 7.30 -6.28
C LEU A 34 13.48 8.59 -6.74
N LEU A 35 13.09 9.12 -7.89
CA LEU A 35 13.55 10.42 -8.41
C LEU A 35 12.81 11.61 -7.77
N GLY A 36 11.90 11.36 -6.85
CA GLY A 36 11.15 12.39 -6.13
C GLY A 36 9.83 12.78 -6.79
N ASP A 37 9.48 12.23 -7.96
CA ASP A 37 8.18 12.44 -8.59
C ASP A 37 7.11 11.57 -7.91
N GLN A 38 6.75 11.99 -6.69
CA GLN A 38 5.74 11.29 -5.88
C GLN A 38 4.36 11.38 -6.53
N THR A 39 4.02 12.49 -7.18
CA THR A 39 2.68 12.71 -7.75
C THR A 39 2.42 11.79 -8.93
N GLU A 40 3.38 11.68 -9.87
CA GLU A 40 3.28 10.73 -10.97
C GLU A 40 3.24 9.29 -10.44
N ALA A 41 4.12 8.97 -9.49
CA ALA A 41 4.19 7.64 -8.92
C ALA A 41 2.87 7.22 -8.24
N ILE A 42 2.30 8.08 -7.40
CA ILE A 42 1.03 7.84 -6.71
C ILE A 42 -0.09 7.58 -7.72
N SER A 43 -0.21 8.42 -8.75
CA SER A 43 -1.22 8.24 -9.82
C SER A 43 -1.07 6.87 -10.51
N SER A 44 0.16 6.49 -10.84
CA SER A 44 0.43 5.19 -11.48
C SER A 44 0.20 3.99 -10.53
N TYR A 45 0.46 4.13 -9.23
CA TYR A 45 0.11 3.08 -8.24
C TYR A 45 -1.39 2.91 -8.09
N VAL A 46 -2.15 4.01 -8.04
CA VAL A 46 -3.64 3.96 -7.98
C VAL A 46 -4.18 3.24 -9.21
N THR A 47 -3.74 3.59 -10.41
CA THR A 47 -4.21 2.91 -11.63
C THR A 47 -3.82 1.43 -11.65
N THR A 48 -2.63 1.07 -11.15
CA THR A 48 -2.21 -0.34 -11.05
C THR A 48 -3.09 -1.14 -10.09
N ARG A 49 -3.57 -0.54 -8.99
CA ARG A 49 -4.55 -1.19 -8.09
C ARG A 49 -5.89 -1.42 -8.78
N LEU A 50 -6.40 -0.42 -9.51
CA LEU A 50 -7.67 -0.52 -10.23
C LEU A 50 -7.62 -1.60 -11.33
N GLU A 51 -6.47 -1.79 -11.97
CA GLU A 51 -6.25 -2.82 -12.99
C GLU A 51 -6.41 -4.26 -12.47
N ALA A 52 -6.29 -4.50 -11.16
CA ALA A 52 -6.53 -5.81 -10.55
C ALA A 52 -8.01 -6.11 -10.28
N GLY A 53 -8.91 -5.16 -10.56
CA GLY A 53 -10.35 -5.35 -10.40
C GLY A 53 -10.97 -6.32 -11.42
N PHE A 54 -10.35 -6.48 -12.59
CA PHE A 54 -10.81 -7.24 -13.77
C PHE A 54 -12.32 -7.13 -14.08
N PRO A 55 -12.73 -6.59 -15.23
CA PRO A 55 -14.13 -6.64 -15.65
C PRO A 55 -14.70 -8.06 -15.62
N SER A 56 -15.95 -8.19 -15.16
CA SER A 56 -16.63 -9.48 -14.99
C SER A 56 -16.91 -10.20 -16.32
N ASP A 57 -16.94 -9.45 -17.42
CA ASP A 57 -17.22 -9.92 -18.77
C ASP A 57 -15.96 -10.35 -19.55
N LEU A 58 -14.77 -10.21 -18.95
CA LEU A 58 -13.51 -10.63 -19.55
C LEU A 58 -13.03 -11.99 -19.01
N ILE A 59 -12.68 -12.87 -19.94
CA ILE A 59 -11.94 -14.09 -19.67
C ILE A 59 -10.48 -13.69 -19.45
N VAL A 60 -10.03 -13.82 -18.20
CA VAL A 60 -8.65 -13.52 -17.81
C VAL A 60 -7.96 -14.81 -17.38
N PRO A 61 -6.88 -15.24 -18.06
CA PRO A 61 -6.10 -16.40 -17.67
C PRO A 61 -5.63 -16.29 -16.21
N GLN A 62 -5.60 -17.42 -15.49
CA GLN A 62 -5.26 -17.43 -14.06
C GLN A 62 -3.89 -16.81 -13.77
N GLU A 63 -2.87 -17.13 -14.57
CA GLU A 63 -1.53 -16.55 -14.44
C GLU A 63 -1.55 -15.02 -14.59
N THR A 64 -2.32 -14.51 -15.55
CA THR A 64 -2.51 -13.06 -15.74
C THR A 64 -3.19 -12.44 -14.53
N ARG A 65 -4.22 -13.10 -13.99
CA ARG A 65 -4.88 -12.62 -12.76
C ARG A 65 -3.89 -12.50 -11.61
N LEU A 66 -3.07 -13.54 -11.40
CA LEU A 66 -2.08 -13.57 -10.34
C LEU A 66 -1.03 -12.46 -10.51
N MET A 67 -0.49 -12.25 -11.71
CA MET A 67 0.49 -11.18 -11.98
C MET A 67 -0.06 -9.79 -11.62
N HIS A 68 -1.28 -9.48 -12.03
CA HIS A 68 -1.91 -8.18 -11.75
C HIS A 68 -2.30 -8.03 -10.27
N LEU A 69 -2.73 -9.11 -9.60
CA LEU A 69 -2.97 -9.10 -8.16
C LEU A 69 -1.68 -8.86 -7.36
N MET A 70 -0.59 -9.52 -7.74
CA MET A 70 0.74 -9.27 -7.15
C MET A 70 1.18 -7.83 -7.40
N ALA A 71 0.93 -7.28 -8.59
CA ALA A 71 1.26 -5.91 -8.89
C ALA A 71 0.44 -4.90 -8.06
N ALA A 72 -0.86 -5.15 -7.86
CA ALA A 72 -1.70 -4.33 -6.99
C ALA A 72 -1.27 -4.40 -5.52
N HIS A 73 -0.82 -5.58 -5.06
CA HIS A 73 -0.23 -5.75 -3.74
C HIS A 73 1.00 -4.84 -3.57
N GLU A 74 1.96 -4.88 -4.50
CA GLU A 74 3.13 -4.00 -4.44
C GLU A 74 2.75 -2.51 -4.53
N ALA A 75 1.82 -2.18 -5.42
CA ALA A 75 1.35 -0.82 -5.61
C ALA A 75 0.70 -0.24 -4.34
N THR A 76 -0.04 -1.06 -3.58
CA THR A 76 -0.70 -0.61 -2.34
C THR A 76 0.33 -0.20 -1.28
N TYR A 77 1.41 -0.97 -1.13
CA TYR A 77 2.50 -0.60 -0.20
C TYR A 77 3.18 0.71 -0.61
N PHE A 78 3.61 0.80 -1.87
CA PHE A 78 4.38 1.96 -2.33
C PHE A 78 3.54 3.23 -2.50
N LEU A 79 2.22 3.09 -2.71
CA LEU A 79 1.28 4.19 -2.58
C LEU A 79 1.34 4.81 -1.18
N GLY A 80 1.25 3.99 -0.13
CA GLY A 80 1.36 4.47 1.25
C GLY A 80 2.70 5.14 1.53
N VAL A 81 3.79 4.59 0.99
CA VAL A 81 5.13 5.22 1.07
C VAL A 81 5.14 6.59 0.39
N GLY A 82 4.56 6.72 -0.81
CA GLY A 82 4.52 8.00 -1.53
C GLY A 82 3.70 9.06 -0.79
N GLN A 83 2.53 8.68 -0.28
CA GLN A 83 1.69 9.56 0.53
C GLN A 83 2.40 10.01 1.81
N TYR A 84 3.09 9.09 2.49
CA TYR A 84 3.90 9.41 3.67
C TYR A 84 5.00 10.43 3.35
N LEU A 85 5.71 10.25 2.22
CA LEU A 85 6.77 11.16 1.78
C LEU A 85 6.25 12.54 1.40
N GLN A 86 5.03 12.65 0.87
CA GLN A 86 4.36 13.93 0.61
C GLN A 86 3.76 14.59 1.86
N GLY A 87 3.78 13.91 3.01
CA GLY A 87 3.17 14.40 4.24
C GLY A 87 1.66 14.21 4.31
N ASP A 88 1.05 13.50 3.36
CA ASP A 88 -0.36 13.08 3.44
C ASP A 88 -0.48 11.86 4.36
N TYR A 89 -0.32 12.12 5.65
CA TYR A 89 -0.28 11.08 6.67
C TYR A 89 -1.64 10.38 6.86
N ALA A 90 -2.77 11.07 6.61
CA ALA A 90 -4.07 10.45 6.73
C ALA A 90 -4.28 9.38 5.65
N SER A 91 -3.96 9.72 4.38
CA SER A 91 -4.04 8.75 3.28
C SER A 91 -2.99 7.65 3.39
N ALA A 92 -1.77 7.99 3.82
CA ALA A 92 -0.71 7.00 4.03
C ALA A 92 -1.11 5.93 5.04
N SER A 93 -1.67 6.33 6.20
CA SER A 93 -2.19 5.41 7.20
C SER A 93 -3.24 4.46 6.61
N GLN A 94 -4.21 5.02 5.86
CA GLN A 94 -5.24 4.21 5.19
C GLN A 94 -4.64 3.21 4.19
N ALA A 95 -3.66 3.62 3.38
CA ALA A 95 -3.02 2.75 2.40
C ALA A 95 -2.24 1.60 3.08
N PHE A 96 -1.55 1.86 4.19
CA PHE A 96 -0.90 0.79 4.96
C PHE A 96 -1.90 -0.12 5.65
N ASN A 97 -3.01 0.40 6.18
CA ASN A 97 -4.07 -0.43 6.72
C ASN A 97 -4.70 -1.33 5.64
N ASP A 98 -4.97 -0.80 4.44
CA ASP A 98 -5.42 -1.59 3.29
C ASP A 98 -4.41 -2.69 2.94
N TYR A 99 -3.12 -2.36 2.92
CA TYR A 99 -2.04 -3.32 2.68
C TYR A 99 -2.04 -4.45 3.72
N LEU A 100 -2.11 -4.10 5.01
CA LEU A 100 -2.12 -5.06 6.11
C LEU A 100 -3.36 -5.94 6.08
N ARG A 101 -4.54 -5.40 5.74
CA ARG A 101 -5.79 -6.16 5.66
C ARG A 101 -5.80 -7.17 4.52
N LEU A 102 -5.28 -6.78 3.36
CA LEU A 102 -5.37 -7.59 2.15
C LEU A 102 -4.20 -8.56 1.98
N TYR A 103 -3.04 -8.24 2.55
CA TYR A 103 -1.79 -8.93 2.21
C TYR A 103 -0.92 -9.28 3.43
N HIS A 104 -1.53 -9.40 4.60
CA HIS A 104 -0.84 -9.88 5.80
C HIS A 104 -0.09 -11.19 5.53
N GLY A 105 1.19 -11.25 5.89
CA GLY A 105 2.00 -12.47 5.80
C GLY A 105 2.61 -12.78 4.43
N ALA A 106 2.28 -12.03 3.37
CA ALA A 106 2.92 -12.22 2.05
C ALA A 106 4.41 -11.85 2.06
N ASN A 107 4.78 -10.86 2.89
CA ASN A 107 6.17 -10.46 3.13
C ASN A 107 6.26 -9.93 4.58
N GLN A 108 6.93 -10.68 5.46
CA GLN A 108 7.06 -10.36 6.88
C GLN A 108 7.71 -8.99 7.10
N GLU A 109 8.78 -8.68 6.37
CA GLU A 109 9.52 -7.43 6.49
C GLU A 109 8.68 -6.23 6.06
N ARG A 110 7.99 -6.33 4.92
CA ARG A 110 7.08 -5.27 4.47
C ARG A 110 5.88 -5.11 5.40
N THR A 111 5.40 -6.20 6.01
CA THR A 111 4.33 -6.13 7.01
C THR A 111 4.77 -5.32 8.22
N ILE A 112 5.96 -5.60 8.78
CA ILE A 112 6.52 -4.84 9.89
C ILE A 112 6.73 -3.38 9.49
N ALA A 113 7.31 -3.12 8.31
CA ALA A 113 7.52 -1.75 7.82
C ALA A 113 6.21 -0.99 7.60
N ALA A 114 5.15 -1.65 7.11
CA ALA A 114 3.83 -1.07 6.93
C ALA A 114 3.19 -0.69 8.27
N VAL A 115 3.26 -1.57 9.29
CA VAL A 115 2.81 -1.25 10.66
C VAL A 115 3.53 -0.01 11.18
N TYR A 116 4.85 0.05 10.99
CA TYR A 116 5.65 1.19 11.40
C TYR A 116 5.20 2.49 10.74
N LEU A 117 5.14 2.51 9.42
CA LEU A 117 4.79 3.70 8.67
C LEU A 117 3.33 4.11 8.93
N MET A 118 2.43 3.16 9.14
CA MET A 118 1.06 3.42 9.58
C MET A 118 1.04 4.10 10.95
N ALA A 119 1.74 3.57 11.94
CA ALA A 119 1.78 4.14 13.29
C ALA A 119 2.38 5.56 13.30
N PHE A 120 3.45 5.80 12.53
CA PHE A 120 3.99 7.15 12.33
C PHE A 120 3.00 8.09 11.65
N SER A 121 2.31 7.61 10.61
CA SER A 121 1.29 8.37 9.89
C SER A 121 0.11 8.74 10.80
N ASP A 122 -0.34 7.79 11.64
CA ASP A 122 -1.38 8.04 12.65
C ASP A 122 -0.92 9.07 13.67
N ALA A 123 0.29 8.93 14.23
CA ALA A 123 0.81 9.89 15.18
C ALA A 123 0.98 11.30 14.58
N LYS A 124 1.42 11.39 13.32
CA LYS A 124 1.55 12.66 12.58
C LYS A 124 0.22 13.30 12.23
N SER A 125 -0.84 12.50 12.06
CA SER A 125 -2.22 12.97 11.88
C SER A 125 -3.00 13.14 13.19
N GLY A 126 -2.34 13.03 14.35
CA GLY A 126 -2.94 13.22 15.67
C GLY A 126 -3.71 12.02 16.22
N LYS A 127 -3.76 10.90 15.50
CA LYS A 127 -4.42 9.65 15.90
C LYS A 127 -3.55 8.82 16.84
N TYR A 128 -3.12 9.40 17.97
CA TYR A 128 -2.16 8.76 18.88
C TYR A 128 -2.63 7.42 19.44
N SER A 129 -3.92 7.24 19.72
CA SER A 129 -4.45 5.95 20.19
C SER A 129 -4.22 4.82 19.18
N SER A 130 -4.43 5.09 17.90
CA SER A 130 -4.17 4.11 16.83
C SER A 130 -2.67 3.81 16.72
N ALA A 131 -1.83 4.84 16.76
CA ALA A 131 -0.38 4.68 16.72
C ALA A 131 0.15 3.83 17.88
N ILE A 132 -0.35 4.05 19.11
CA ILE A 132 -0.01 3.29 20.32
C ILE A 132 -0.38 1.81 20.16
N VAL A 133 -1.59 1.51 19.70
CA VAL A 133 -2.05 0.13 19.49
C VAL A 133 -1.19 -0.57 18.45
N ALA A 134 -0.96 0.08 17.30
CA ALA A 134 -0.18 -0.49 16.21
C ALA A 134 1.23 -0.91 16.64
N VAL A 135 1.91 -0.09 17.45
CA VAL A 135 3.22 -0.46 17.98
C VAL A 135 3.12 -1.47 19.13
N GLY A 136 2.21 -1.27 20.10
CA GLY A 136 2.13 -2.11 21.29
C GLY A 136 1.80 -3.59 21.01
N GLU A 137 1.01 -3.86 19.98
CA GLU A 137 0.60 -5.23 19.63
C GLU A 137 1.57 -5.96 18.70
N THR A 138 2.47 -5.22 18.05
CA THR A 138 3.39 -5.80 17.06
C THR A 138 4.67 -6.29 17.72
N LYS A 139 5.16 -7.45 17.30
CA LYS A 139 6.45 -8.01 17.73
C LYS A 139 7.58 -7.54 16.81
N PRO A 140 8.35 -6.49 17.16
CA PRO A 140 9.49 -6.07 16.36
C PRO A 140 10.55 -7.16 16.17
N PRO A 141 11.32 -7.11 15.07
CA PRO A 141 12.61 -7.77 15.00
C PRO A 141 13.56 -7.17 16.05
N ALA A 142 14.52 -7.96 16.54
CA ALA A 142 15.38 -7.59 17.67
C ALA A 142 16.06 -6.22 17.52
N ALA A 143 16.53 -5.89 16.31
CA ALA A 143 17.16 -4.61 15.99
C ALA A 143 16.25 -3.39 16.23
N LEU A 144 14.94 -3.58 16.14
CA LEU A 144 13.93 -2.53 16.26
C LEU A 144 13.19 -2.55 17.61
N LYS A 145 13.41 -3.56 18.44
CA LYS A 145 12.72 -3.76 19.72
C LYS A 145 12.82 -2.56 20.67
N PRO A 146 13.95 -1.84 20.80
CA PRO A 146 14.02 -0.68 21.70
C PRO A 146 13.14 0.50 21.27
N ALA A 147 12.88 0.65 19.96
CA ALA A 147 12.12 1.78 19.44
C ALA A 147 10.62 1.70 19.79
N PHE A 148 10.06 0.48 19.83
CA PHE A 148 8.63 0.25 20.05
C PHE A 148 8.12 0.79 21.40
N PRO A 149 8.68 0.37 22.55
CA PRO A 149 8.26 0.91 23.85
C PRO A 149 8.48 2.42 23.97
N TYR A 150 9.57 2.93 23.38
CA TYR A 150 9.85 4.37 23.38
C TYR A 150 8.78 5.15 22.62
N LEU A 151 8.42 4.72 21.40
CA LEU A 151 7.38 5.36 20.58
C LEU A 151 6.02 5.29 21.26
N GLU A 152 5.67 4.12 21.83
CA GLU A 152 4.43 3.94 22.58
C GLU A 152 4.34 4.92 23.75
N GLN A 153 5.38 4.98 24.59
CA GLN A 153 5.43 5.89 25.73
C GLN A 153 5.35 7.35 25.29
N ARG A 154 6.11 7.74 24.26
CA ARG A 154 6.10 9.10 23.71
C ARG A 154 4.70 9.52 23.26
N TRP A 155 4.01 8.68 22.51
CA TRP A 155 2.67 9.01 22.01
C TRP A 155 1.61 8.98 23.11
N ARG A 156 1.72 8.11 24.12
CA ARG A 156 0.89 8.16 25.33
C ARG A 156 1.03 9.51 26.03
N THR A 157 2.27 9.96 26.28
CA THR A 157 2.52 11.27 26.90
C THR A 157 1.91 12.42 26.10
N ILE A 158 2.05 12.42 24.77
CA ILE A 158 1.48 13.48 23.91
C ILE A 158 -0.05 13.48 24.01
N ARG A 159 -0.69 12.32 23.87
CA ARG A 159 -2.15 12.17 23.97
C ARG A 159 -2.67 12.67 25.32
N ASP A 160 -2.05 12.23 26.41
CA ASP A 160 -2.51 12.52 27.77
C ASP A 160 -2.28 14.00 28.16
N ASN A 161 -1.27 14.64 27.57
CA ASN A 161 -1.06 16.09 27.72
C ASN A 161 -2.05 16.90 26.88
N ALA A 162 -2.47 16.39 25.71
CA ALA A 162 -3.49 17.03 24.88
C ALA A 162 -4.87 16.99 25.55
N SER A 163 -5.20 15.94 26.31
CA SER A 163 -6.49 15.83 27.03
C SER A 163 -6.58 16.68 28.31
N LYS A 164 -5.48 17.28 28.76
CA LYS A 164 -5.43 18.14 29.96
C LYS A 164 -5.56 19.64 29.65
N LYS A 165 -5.59 20.00 28.36
CA LYS A 165 -5.85 21.38 27.88
C LYS A 165 -7.32 21.52 27.53
#